data_AF-A0A444V6K6-F1
#
_entry.id   AF-A0A444V6K6-F1
#
_cell.length_a   1.000
_cell.length_b   1.000
_cell.length_c   1.000
_cell.angle_alpha   90.00
_cell.angle_beta   90.00
_cell.angle_gamma   90.00
#
_symmetry.space_group_name_H-M   'P 1'
#
loop_
_entity.id
_entity.type
_entity.pdbx_description
1 polymer ?
#
loop_
_entity_poly.entity_id
_entity_poly.type
_entity_poly.pdbx_seq_one_letter_code
_entity_poly.pdbx_strand_id
1 'polypeptide(L)'
;MFASHPFMDVDVSDISEQVGSLFNLDCVELEMEILNLQNDIQLKARYPVSDFWTLVDKDKYRNLCTAAMKVESLFGSTYLCESAFSYRNFSKSKFLTHLSEEHLNDSIRVALSNYMPDFAGLVDSMQCQH
;
A
#
# COMPACT_ATOMS: atom_id res chain seq x y z
N MET A 1 -10.26 6.92 -2.73
CA MET A 1 -11.02 5.67 -2.94
C MET A 1 -11.73 5.32 -1.63
N PHE A 2 -12.87 4.63 -1.65
CA PHE A 2 -13.71 4.34 -0.47
C PHE A 2 -12.93 3.86 0.77
N ALA A 3 -11.88 3.03 0.59
CA ALA A 3 -11.02 2.56 1.68
C ALA A 3 -10.37 3.68 2.53
N SER A 4 -10.07 4.84 1.92
CA SER A 4 -9.48 5.99 2.60
C SER A 4 -10.53 6.89 3.27
N HIS A 5 -11.76 6.87 2.75
CA HIS A 5 -12.87 7.70 3.22
C HIS A 5 -14.17 6.88 3.26
N PRO A 6 -14.30 5.95 4.23
CA PRO A 6 -15.40 4.97 4.26
C PRO A 6 -16.78 5.58 4.55
N PHE A 7 -16.85 6.84 5.01
CA PHE A 7 -18.09 7.54 5.33
C PHE A 7 -18.50 8.60 4.30
N MET A 8 -17.87 8.63 3.11
CA MET A 8 -18.31 9.53 2.05
C MET A 8 -19.67 9.10 1.49
N ASP A 9 -20.45 10.09 1.06
CA ASP A 9 -21.67 9.86 0.31
C ASP A 9 -21.30 9.44 -1.12
N VAL A 10 -21.53 8.17 -1.43
CA VAL A 10 -21.14 7.52 -2.68
C VAL A 10 -22.24 6.56 -3.11
N ASP A 11 -22.32 6.27 -4.41
CA ASP A 11 -23.19 5.23 -4.91
C ASP A 11 -22.67 3.86 -4.44
N VAL A 12 -23.30 3.31 -3.41
CA VAL A 12 -22.87 2.07 -2.77
C VAL A 12 -23.06 0.87 -3.71
N SER A 13 -24.11 0.88 -4.53
CA SER A 13 -24.40 -0.21 -5.46
C SER A 13 -23.36 -0.27 -6.59
N ASP A 14 -22.98 0.89 -7.15
CA ASP A 14 -21.91 0.94 -8.16
C ASP A 14 -20.56 0.49 -7.59
N ILE A 15 -20.22 0.93 -6.37
CA ILE A 15 -18.98 0.52 -5.71
C ILE A 15 -18.98 -0.97 -5.38
N SER A 16 -20.08 -1.51 -4.86
CA SER A 16 -20.17 -2.92 -4.49
C SER A 16 -20.06 -3.82 -5.72
N GLU A 17 -20.64 -3.43 -6.85
CA GLU A 17 -20.49 -4.14 -8.13
C GLU A 17 -19.06 -4.09 -8.66
N GLN A 18 -18.45 -2.91 -8.73
CA GLN A 18 -17.09 -2.75 -9.24
C GLN A 18 -16.07 -3.50 -8.38
N VAL A 19 -16.11 -3.30 -7.06
CA VAL A 19 -15.19 -3.93 -6.10
C VAL A 19 -15.48 -5.43 -5.97
N GLY A 20 -16.76 -5.82 -5.97
CA GLY A 20 -17.20 -7.21 -5.96
C GLY A 20 -16.67 -7.98 -7.16
N SER A 21 -16.80 -7.39 -8.37
CA SER A 21 -16.25 -7.95 -9.60
C SER A 21 -14.73 -8.04 -9.57
N LEU A 22 -14.06 -6.95 -9.17
CA LEU A 22 -12.59 -6.87 -9.16
C LEU A 22 -11.94 -7.91 -8.24
N PHE A 23 -12.58 -8.22 -7.11
CA PHE A 23 -12.01 -9.08 -6.07
C PHE A 23 -12.73 -10.41 -5.86
N ASN A 24 -13.71 -10.72 -6.70
CA ASN A 24 -14.56 -11.91 -6.61
C ASN A 24 -15.20 -12.04 -5.21
N LEU A 25 -15.81 -10.94 -4.74
CA LEU A 25 -16.57 -10.86 -3.49
C LEU A 25 -18.06 -10.85 -3.79
N ASP A 26 -18.87 -11.25 -2.82
CA ASP A 26 -20.32 -11.12 -2.91
C ASP A 26 -20.71 -9.63 -2.85
N CYS A 27 -21.25 -9.11 -3.96
CA CYS A 27 -21.63 -7.70 -4.06
C CYS A 27 -22.80 -7.32 -3.15
N VAL A 28 -23.76 -8.23 -2.92
CA VAL A 28 -24.94 -7.97 -2.10
C VAL A 28 -24.55 -7.92 -0.63
N GLU A 29 -23.74 -8.88 -0.17
CA GLU A 29 -23.20 -8.84 1.19
C GLU A 29 -22.31 -7.61 1.41
N LEU A 30 -21.45 -7.28 0.43
CA LEU A 30 -20.57 -6.11 0.50
C LEU A 30 -21.36 -4.80 0.58
N GLU A 31 -22.40 -4.63 -0.23
CA GLU A 31 -23.29 -3.46 -0.21
C GLU A 31 -23.95 -3.30 1.17
N MET A 32 -24.49 -4.38 1.73
CA MET A 32 -25.08 -4.35 3.07
C MET A 32 -24.05 -3.98 4.15
N GLU A 33 -22.83 -4.53 4.06
CA GLU A 33 -21.75 -4.19 4.99
C GLU A 33 -21.35 -2.70 4.89
N ILE A 34 -21.27 -2.13 3.68
CA ILE A 34 -20.97 -0.71 3.46
C ILE A 34 -22.07 0.17 4.07
N LEU A 35 -23.34 -0.13 3.79
CA LEU A 35 -24.47 0.62 4.32
C LEU A 35 -24.51 0.56 5.85
N ASN A 36 -24.28 -0.62 6.42
CA ASN A 36 -24.21 -0.78 7.87
C ASN A 36 -23.05 0.02 8.48
N LEU A 37 -21.88 0.02 7.84
CA LEU A 37 -20.73 0.79 8.31
C LEU A 37 -21.02 2.31 8.26
N GLN A 38 -21.58 2.81 7.15
CA GLN A 38 -21.89 4.23 6.96
C GLN A 38 -22.90 4.77 8.00
N ASN A 39 -23.81 3.89 8.45
CA ASN A 39 -24.79 4.19 9.49
C ASN A 39 -24.28 3.94 10.93
N ASP A 40 -23.07 3.40 11.10
CA ASP A 40 -22.50 3.12 12.42
C ASP A 40 -21.96 4.40 13.09
N ILE A 41 -22.76 4.95 14.00
CA ILE A 41 -22.43 6.19 14.72
C ILE A 41 -21.15 6.04 15.56
N GLN A 42 -20.90 4.85 16.11
CA GLN A 42 -19.74 4.62 17.00
C GLN A 42 -18.45 4.59 16.19
N LEU A 43 -18.45 3.89 15.06
CA LEU A 43 -17.31 3.88 14.15
C LEU A 43 -17.08 5.25 13.52
N LYS A 44 -18.15 5.97 13.16
CA LYS A 44 -18.07 7.33 12.63
C LYS A 44 -17.47 8.32 13.63
N ALA A 45 -17.80 8.20 14.92
CA ALA A 45 -17.26 9.05 15.98
C ALA A 45 -15.75 8.84 16.23
N ARG A 46 -15.21 7.66 15.86
CA ARG A 46 -13.78 7.33 16.00
C ARG A 46 -12.96 7.66 14.76
N TYR A 47 -13.61 8.02 13.66
CA TYR A 47 -12.96 8.42 12.42
C TYR A 47 -12.65 9.93 12.44
N PRO A 48 -11.49 10.39 11.96
CA PRO A 48 -10.39 9.61 11.39
C PRO A 48 -9.37 9.14 12.45
N VAL A 49 -8.93 7.88 12.35
CA VAL A 49 -7.78 7.34 13.09
C VAL A 49 -6.90 6.54 12.12
N SER A 50 -5.57 6.59 12.30
CA SER A 50 -4.60 5.99 11.36
C SER A 50 -4.90 4.52 11.05
N ASP A 51 -5.24 3.74 12.08
CA ASP A 51 -5.48 2.31 11.96
C ASP A 51 -6.99 1.98 12.02
N PHE A 52 -7.83 2.81 11.39
CA PHE A 52 -9.30 2.69 11.44
C PHE A 52 -9.80 1.26 11.19
N TRP A 53 -9.27 0.60 10.16
CA TRP A 53 -9.64 -0.78 9.79
C TRP A 53 -9.32 -1.84 10.86
N THR A 54 -8.51 -1.51 11.87
CA THR A 54 -8.28 -2.39 13.03
C THR A 54 -9.40 -2.32 14.08
N LEU A 55 -10.19 -1.25 14.07
CA LEU A 55 -11.35 -1.06 14.95
C LEU A 55 -12.63 -1.69 14.40
N VAL A 56 -12.65 -1.98 13.10
CA VAL A 56 -13.80 -2.58 12.41
C VAL A 56 -13.83 -4.07 12.69
N ASP A 57 -14.99 -4.57 13.14
CA ASP A 57 -15.21 -5.99 13.41
C ASP A 57 -15.11 -6.81 12.10
N LYS A 58 -14.11 -7.68 12.02
CA LYS A 58 -13.80 -8.47 10.82
C LYS A 58 -14.82 -9.58 10.56
N ASP A 59 -15.52 -10.06 11.57
CA ASP A 59 -16.56 -11.08 11.41
C ASP A 59 -17.86 -10.43 10.91
N LYS A 60 -18.16 -9.23 11.41
CA LYS A 60 -19.34 -8.44 10.97
C LYS A 60 -19.16 -7.82 9.58
N TYR A 61 -17.96 -7.38 9.23
CA TYR A 61 -17.66 -6.64 8.00
C TYR A 61 -16.60 -7.36 7.16
N ARG A 62 -16.79 -8.66 6.92
CA ARG A 62 -15.78 -9.55 6.34
C ARG A 62 -15.42 -9.16 4.92
N ASN A 63 -16.42 -8.96 4.06
CA ASN A 63 -16.19 -8.63 2.65
C ASN A 63 -15.59 -7.24 2.50
N LEU A 64 -16.07 -6.30 3.32
CA LEU A 64 -15.64 -4.91 3.37
C LEU A 64 -14.19 -4.77 3.82
N CYS A 65 -13.81 -5.43 4.92
CA CYS A 65 -12.42 -5.47 5.38
C CYS A 65 -11.51 -6.13 4.33
N THR A 66 -11.99 -7.21 3.68
CA THR A 66 -11.25 -7.87 2.60
C THR A 66 -11.02 -6.92 1.42
N ALA A 67 -12.06 -6.20 1.00
CA ALA A 67 -11.97 -5.21 -0.06
C ALA A 67 -10.98 -4.10 0.28
N ALA A 68 -11.07 -3.51 1.49
CA ALA A 68 -10.17 -2.45 1.94
C ALA A 68 -8.70 -2.90 1.88
N MET A 69 -8.38 -4.07 2.42
CA MET A 69 -7.01 -4.62 2.40
C MET A 69 -6.52 -4.90 0.97
N LYS A 70 -7.38 -5.42 0.09
CA LYS A 70 -7.02 -5.68 -1.32
C LYS A 70 -6.75 -4.38 -2.07
N VAL A 71 -7.58 -3.36 -1.88
CA VAL A 71 -7.37 -2.02 -2.46
C VAL A 71 -6.05 -1.43 -1.98
N GLU A 72 -5.77 -1.47 -0.68
CA GLU A 72 -4.50 -0.97 -0.12
C GLU A 72 -3.28 -1.73 -0.68
N SER A 73 -3.40 -3.05 -0.85
CA SER A 73 -2.35 -3.88 -1.44
C SER A 73 -2.09 -3.54 -2.92
N LEU A 74 -3.12 -3.18 -3.69
CA LEU A 74 -2.95 -2.70 -5.06
C LEU A 74 -2.18 -1.38 -5.08
N PHE A 75 -2.50 -0.43 -4.21
CA PHE A 75 -1.72 0.81 -4.11
C PHE A 75 -0.26 0.55 -3.73
N GLY A 76 -0.01 -0.33 -2.75
CA GLY A 76 1.34 -0.71 -2.34
C GLY A 76 2.12 -1.39 -3.46
N SER A 77 1.52 -2.36 -4.15
CA SER A 77 2.18 -3.12 -5.22
C SER A 77 2.42 -2.28 -6.47
N THR A 78 1.50 -1.40 -6.85
CA THR A 78 1.69 -0.46 -7.97
C THR A 78 2.81 0.52 -7.65
N TYR A 79 2.81 1.13 -6.45
CA TYR A 79 3.89 2.03 -6.03
C TYR A 79 5.26 1.33 -6.02
N LEU A 80 5.34 0.12 -5.45
CA LEU A 80 6.58 -0.67 -5.43
C LEU A 80 7.02 -1.07 -6.83
N CYS A 81 6.08 -1.45 -7.70
CA CYS A 81 6.36 -1.80 -9.09
C CYS A 81 6.87 -0.59 -9.88
N GLU A 82 6.20 0.56 -9.77
CA GLU A 82 6.60 1.82 -10.40
C GLU A 82 7.95 2.31 -9.88
N SER A 83 8.20 2.20 -8.58
CA SER A 83 9.49 2.54 -7.96
C SER A 83 10.61 1.63 -8.47
N ALA A 84 10.37 0.33 -8.54
CA ALA A 84 11.33 -0.64 -9.09
C ALA A 84 11.59 -0.41 -10.58
N PHE A 85 10.57 -0.07 -11.37
CA PHE A 85 10.72 0.26 -12.79
C PHE A 85 11.49 1.56 -12.99
N SER A 86 11.20 2.58 -12.19
CA SER A 86 11.90 3.87 -12.21
C SER A 86 13.35 3.70 -11.82
N TYR A 87 13.65 2.91 -10.80
CA TYR A 87 15.03 2.54 -10.44
C TYR A 87 15.74 1.81 -11.58
N ARG A 88 15.08 0.85 -12.25
CA ARG A 88 15.64 0.17 -13.43
C ARG A 88 15.87 1.11 -14.61
N ASN A 89 15.02 2.11 -14.82
CA ASN A 89 15.19 3.07 -15.90
C ASN A 89 16.28 4.11 -15.57
N PHE A 90 16.35 4.55 -14.32
CA PHE A 90 17.43 5.40 -13.81
C PHE A 90 18.78 4.70 -13.91
N SER A 91 18.84 3.41 -13.54
CA SER A 91 20.04 2.60 -13.68
C SER A 91 20.35 2.33 -15.16
N LYS A 92 19.39 2.01 -16.04
CA LYS A 92 19.64 1.91 -17.49
C LYS A 92 20.23 3.18 -18.11
N SER A 93 19.84 4.37 -17.64
CA SER A 93 20.43 5.64 -18.14
C SER A 93 21.84 5.91 -17.61
N LYS A 94 22.18 5.42 -16.40
CA LYS A 94 23.50 5.59 -15.77
C LYS A 94 24.48 4.45 -16.05
N PHE A 95 24.01 3.26 -16.42
CA PHE A 95 24.81 2.03 -16.52
C PHE A 95 25.09 1.54 -17.94
N LEU A 96 24.71 2.28 -18.99
CA LEU A 96 25.37 2.08 -20.30
C LEU A 96 26.88 2.36 -20.25
N THR A 97 27.40 2.93 -19.15
CA THR A 97 28.84 3.15 -18.95
C THR A 97 29.58 2.09 -18.13
N HIS A 98 28.95 1.17 -17.38
CA HIS A 98 29.78 0.22 -16.62
C HIS A 98 29.03 -1.02 -16.08
N LEU A 99 28.98 -2.08 -16.90
CA LEU A 99 29.24 -3.48 -16.52
C LEU A 99 28.61 -4.08 -15.23
N SER A 100 27.80 -5.11 -15.45
CA SER A 100 27.62 -6.34 -14.63
C SER A 100 26.22 -6.54 -14.02
N GLU A 101 25.49 -7.50 -14.59
CA GLU A 101 24.18 -8.01 -14.16
C GLU A 101 24.18 -8.70 -12.77
N GLU A 102 25.35 -8.93 -12.16
CA GLU A 102 25.49 -9.80 -10.98
C GLU A 102 25.04 -9.16 -9.65
N HIS A 103 24.95 -7.83 -9.56
CA HIS A 103 24.63 -7.12 -8.31
C HIS A 103 23.22 -6.48 -8.29
N LEU A 104 22.41 -6.72 -9.32
CA LEU A 104 21.11 -6.07 -9.47
C LEU A 104 20.12 -6.49 -8.38
N ASN A 105 20.11 -7.77 -7.99
CA ASN A 105 19.18 -8.29 -6.99
C ASN A 105 19.49 -7.75 -5.58
N ASP A 106 20.78 -7.70 -5.22
CA ASP A 106 21.22 -7.14 -3.94
C ASP A 106 20.98 -5.62 -3.88
N SER A 107 21.17 -4.90 -4.99
CA SER A 107 20.90 -3.46 -5.08
C SER A 107 19.41 -3.14 -4.92
N ILE A 108 18.53 -3.95 -5.51
CA ILE A 108 17.07 -3.83 -5.33
C ILE A 108 16.69 -4.10 -3.87
N ARG A 109 17.28 -5.12 -3.23
CA ARG A 109 17.03 -5.45 -1.82
C ARG A 109 17.46 -4.32 -0.87
N VAL A 110 18.61 -3.70 -1.12
CA VAL A 110 19.11 -2.56 -0.32
C VAL A 110 18.23 -1.32 -0.51
N ALA A 111 17.89 -0.96 -1.75
CA ALA A 111 17.08 0.22 -2.05
C ALA A 111 15.63 0.12 -1.53
N LEU A 112 15.09 -1.10 -1.39
CA LEU A 112 13.76 -1.36 -0.86
C LEU A 112 13.74 -1.63 0.65
N SER A 113 14.91 -1.84 1.28
CA SER A 113 15.01 -1.86 2.74
C SER A 113 15.04 -0.43 3.27
N ASN A 114 14.34 -0.15 4.37
CA ASN A 114 14.38 1.15 5.08
C ASN A 114 15.74 1.43 5.76
N TYR A 115 16.84 0.95 5.18
CA TYR A 115 18.17 1.20 5.70
C TYR A 115 18.65 2.57 5.24
N MET A 116 18.61 3.54 6.15
CA MET A 116 19.32 4.81 6.01
C MET A 116 20.75 4.58 6.51
N PRO A 117 21.77 4.51 5.63
CA PRO A 117 23.13 4.34 6.09
C PRO A 117 23.51 5.56 6.92
N ASP A 118 24.09 5.33 8.10
CA ASP A 118 24.69 6.40 8.89
C ASP A 118 25.97 6.88 8.20
N PHE A 119 25.80 7.85 7.30
CA PHE A 119 26.90 8.48 6.58
C PHE A 119 27.86 9.23 7.52
N ALA A 120 27.40 9.66 8.69
CA ALA A 120 28.26 10.33 9.67
C ALA A 120 29.26 9.33 10.28
N GLY A 121 28.79 8.15 10.68
CA GLY A 121 29.65 7.08 11.17
C GLY A 121 30.67 6.57 10.14
N LEU A 122 30.32 6.58 8.85
CA LEU A 122 31.24 6.16 7.78
C LEU A 122 32.38 7.16 7.58
N VAL A 123 32.08 8.46 7.60
CA VAL A 123 33.09 9.54 7.46
C VAL A 123 34.05 9.56 8.65
N ASP A 124 33.56 9.33 9.86
CA ASP A 124 34.41 9.29 11.06
C ASP A 124 35.32 8.05 11.11
N SER A 125 34.93 6.96 10.43
CA SER A 125 35.72 5.72 10.33
C SER A 125 36.76 5.72 9.21
N MET A 126 36.78 6.73 8.32
CA MET A 126 37.82 6.91 7.31
C MET A 126 39.11 7.38 7.98
N GLN A 127 39.88 6.44 8.53
CA GLN A 127 41.28 6.68 8.82
C GLN A 127 42.04 6.69 7.49
N CYS A 128 42.54 7.87 7.09
CA CYS A 128 43.56 7.98 6.06
C CYS A 128 44.74 7.10 6.47
N GLN A 129 44.92 5.96 5.81
CA GLN A 129 46.18 5.23 5.87
C GLN A 129 47.25 6.11 5.20
N HIS A 130 48.16 6.63 6.02
CA HIS A 130 49.41 7.23 5.57
C HIS A 130 50.49 6.15 5.49
#